data_AF-A0A842T9K6-F1
#
_entry.id   AF-A0A842T9K6-F1
#
_cell.length_a   1.000
_cell.length_b   1.000
_cell.length_c   1.000
_cell.angle_alpha   90.00
_cell.angle_beta   90.00
_cell.angle_gamma   90.00
#
_symmetry.space_group_name_H-M   'P 1'
#
loop_
_entity.id
_entity.type
_entity.pdbx_description
1 polymer ?
#
loop_
_entity_poly.entity_id
_entity_poly.type
_entity_poly.pdbx_seq_one_letter_code
_entity_poly.pdbx_strand_id
1 'polypeptide(L)'
;MKVLAIMGGPRKGYGTIITEKIEAELISLQDLEFEYLYLKDVNLESCIGCHNCFFKGEDKCPFSNDARDEILNKIFQADGLIFTAPAYALHIPALMKNFFDRLSYIFHRPCFFGKIAIGMCNYGIAGAKKVTNYFNEVSDSWGINYIDSLKINTQPKPGIEKKISKKIKKTSKKFIKALNTQKPKKPSLADVIGFKVRKLLHNIAHDETNADVQYWSEQGWLDDDTKYYYEVRLGIVKRLIAGLINMMVKPQFKKIFADDPKLKYDQYQKLQSIKFGV
;
A
#
# COMPACT_ATOMS: atom_id res chain seq x y z
N MET A 1 -10.48 18.81 -3.78
CA MET A 1 -9.90 17.49 -3.49
C MET A 1 -8.93 17.14 -4.59
N LYS A 2 -7.88 16.37 -4.29
CA LYS A 2 -6.80 16.03 -5.23
C LYS A 2 -6.76 14.53 -5.53
N VAL A 3 -6.63 14.19 -6.81
CA VAL A 3 -6.46 12.81 -7.29
C VAL A 3 -5.09 12.66 -7.95
N LEU A 4 -4.32 11.67 -7.50
CA LEU A 4 -3.04 11.32 -8.09
C LEU A 4 -3.14 10.00 -8.87
N ALA A 5 -2.88 10.06 -10.17
CA ALA A 5 -2.74 8.88 -11.02
C ALA A 5 -1.28 8.43 -11.08
N ILE A 6 -1.00 7.26 -10.50
CA ILE A 6 0.33 6.64 -10.50
C ILE A 6 0.44 5.73 -11.72
N MET A 7 1.20 6.16 -12.71
CA MET A 7 1.32 5.54 -14.02
C MET A 7 2.57 4.64 -14.07
N GLY A 8 2.38 3.33 -13.88
CA GLY A 8 3.45 2.33 -13.86
C GLY A 8 3.70 1.61 -15.18
N GLY A 9 3.13 2.11 -16.29
CA GLY A 9 3.47 1.64 -17.62
C GLY A 9 4.80 2.23 -18.10
N PRO A 10 5.68 1.46 -18.77
CA PRO A 10 6.98 1.95 -19.25
C PRO A 10 6.87 2.90 -20.45
N ARG A 11 5.67 3.08 -21.01
CA ARG A 11 5.39 3.98 -22.12
C ARG A 11 4.06 4.68 -21.94
N LYS A 12 3.95 5.90 -22.46
CA LYS A 12 2.65 6.55 -22.67
C LYS A 12 1.89 5.77 -23.76
N GLY A 13 0.62 5.50 -23.54
CA GLY A 13 -0.14 4.62 -24.43
C GLY A 13 -1.51 4.29 -23.88
N TYR A 14 -1.97 3.06 -24.08
CA TYR A 14 -3.35 2.67 -23.72
C TYR A 14 -3.68 2.91 -22.25
N GLY A 15 -2.71 2.74 -21.33
CA GLY A 15 -2.89 3.08 -19.93
C GLY A 15 -3.22 4.57 -19.73
N THR A 16 -2.41 5.45 -20.31
CA THR A 16 -2.65 6.92 -20.33
C THR A 16 -4.03 7.27 -20.87
N ILE A 17 -4.39 6.76 -22.05
CA ILE A 17 -5.68 7.05 -22.71
C ILE A 17 -6.87 6.68 -21.82
N ILE A 18 -6.80 5.53 -21.14
CA ILE A 18 -7.87 5.11 -20.24
C ILE A 18 -7.90 5.98 -18.98
N THR A 19 -6.75 6.36 -18.43
CA THR A 19 -6.68 7.26 -17.26
C THR A 19 -7.22 8.65 -17.58
N GLU A 20 -6.91 9.22 -18.75
CA GLU A 20 -7.48 10.50 -19.22
C GLU A 20 -9.00 10.43 -19.36
N LYS A 21 -9.54 9.29 -19.81
CA LYS A 21 -11.00 9.07 -19.83
C LYS A 21 -11.60 8.95 -18.43
N ILE A 22 -10.84 8.42 -17.46
CA ILE A 22 -11.26 8.38 -16.06
C ILE A 22 -11.26 9.79 -15.48
N GLU A 23 -10.19 10.56 -15.70
CA GLU A 23 -10.08 11.97 -15.32
C GLU A 23 -11.26 12.79 -15.84
N ALA A 24 -11.53 12.74 -17.15
CA ALA A 24 -12.62 13.49 -17.76
C ALA A 24 -13.98 13.15 -17.12
N GLU A 25 -14.26 11.87 -16.86
CA GLU A 25 -15.49 11.47 -16.16
C GLU A 25 -15.50 11.96 -14.71
N LEU A 26 -14.39 11.88 -13.98
CA LEU A 26 -14.31 12.37 -12.60
C LEU A 26 -14.54 13.88 -12.50
N ILE A 27 -13.88 14.68 -13.34
CA ILE A 27 -14.02 16.13 -13.39
C ILE A 27 -15.47 16.52 -13.77
N SER A 28 -16.11 15.75 -14.65
CA SER A 28 -17.54 15.98 -14.98
C SER A 28 -18.50 15.73 -13.81
N LEU A 29 -18.08 14.95 -12.80
CA LEU A 29 -18.90 14.62 -11.64
C LEU A 29 -18.66 15.57 -10.46
N GLN A 30 -17.45 16.14 -10.36
CA GLN A 30 -17.02 17.00 -9.27
C GLN A 30 -15.76 17.78 -9.65
N ASP A 31 -15.64 19.01 -9.14
CA ASP A 31 -14.42 19.80 -9.27
C ASP A 31 -13.26 19.17 -8.48
N LEU A 32 -12.19 18.81 -9.18
CA LEU A 32 -11.07 18.03 -8.67
C LEU A 32 -9.76 18.48 -9.31
N GLU A 33 -8.71 18.60 -8.51
CA GLU A 33 -7.34 18.65 -9.02
C GLU A 33 -6.92 17.23 -9.42
N PHE A 34 -6.36 17.06 -10.61
CA PHE A 34 -5.89 15.78 -11.11
C PHE A 34 -4.42 15.87 -11.51
N GLU A 35 -3.59 14.98 -10.98
CA GLU A 35 -2.16 14.96 -11.25
C GLU A 35 -1.71 13.59 -11.76
N TYR A 36 -0.80 13.57 -12.73
CA TYR A 36 -0.18 12.36 -13.26
C TYR A 36 1.26 12.21 -12.77
N LEU A 37 1.53 11.08 -12.10
CA LEU A 37 2.88 10.65 -11.76
C LEU A 37 3.31 9.53 -12.71
N TYR A 38 4.13 9.87 -13.70
CA TYR A 38 4.73 8.90 -14.60
C TYR A 38 5.98 8.28 -13.98
N LEU A 39 5.87 7.05 -13.48
CA LEU A 39 6.99 6.38 -12.83
C LEU A 39 8.20 6.22 -13.78
N LYS A 40 7.99 6.21 -15.10
CA LYS A 40 9.06 6.08 -16.09
C LYS A 40 9.90 7.35 -16.23
N ASP A 41 9.36 8.47 -15.77
CA ASP A 41 9.92 9.82 -15.93
C ASP A 41 10.53 10.34 -14.61
N VAL A 42 10.39 9.59 -13.51
CA VAL A 42 10.99 9.93 -12.22
C VAL A 42 12.28 9.15 -12.00
N ASN A 43 13.27 9.81 -11.41
CA ASN A 43 14.48 9.14 -10.94
C ASN A 43 14.14 8.39 -9.65
N LEU A 44 13.84 7.09 -9.74
CA LEU A 44 13.62 6.23 -8.57
C LEU A 44 14.45 4.96 -8.70
N GLU A 45 15.53 4.91 -7.92
CA GLU A 45 16.48 3.80 -7.93
C GLU A 45 15.84 2.46 -7.59
N SER A 46 16.44 1.37 -8.07
CA SER A 46 15.96 0.03 -7.75
C SER A 46 16.19 -0.32 -6.28
N CYS A 47 15.15 -0.74 -5.56
CA CYS A 47 15.30 -1.16 -4.17
C CYS A 47 16.28 -2.33 -4.05
N ILE A 48 17.29 -2.20 -3.19
CA ILE A 48 18.32 -3.24 -2.97
C ILE A 48 18.02 -4.14 -1.75
N GLY A 49 16.88 -3.98 -1.09
CA GLY A 49 16.51 -4.83 0.06
C GLY A 49 17.42 -4.70 1.28
N CYS A 50 18.04 -3.54 1.49
CA CYS A 50 18.95 -3.30 2.61
C CYS A 50 18.26 -3.15 3.98
N HIS A 51 16.93 -3.00 3.98
CA HIS A 51 16.08 -2.89 5.19
C HIS A 51 16.37 -1.73 6.15
N ASN A 52 17.27 -0.81 5.82
CA ASN A 52 17.52 0.38 6.63
C ASN A 52 16.25 1.19 6.90
N CYS A 53 15.32 1.28 5.93
CA CYS A 53 14.06 1.99 6.11
C CYS A 53 13.17 1.41 7.22
N PHE A 54 13.15 0.08 7.39
CA PHE A 54 12.41 -0.58 8.45
C PHE A 54 13.06 -0.37 9.81
N PHE A 55 14.38 -0.46 9.86
CA PHE A 55 15.11 -0.60 11.11
C PHE A 55 15.65 0.71 11.66
N LYS A 56 16.24 1.54 10.79
CA LYS A 56 16.96 2.76 11.17
C LYS A 56 16.23 4.04 10.77
N GLY A 57 15.16 3.92 9.99
CA GLY A 57 14.40 5.05 9.45
C GLY A 57 14.58 5.18 7.94
N GLU A 58 13.55 5.72 7.28
CA GLU A 58 13.52 5.95 5.84
C GLU A 58 14.62 6.93 5.38
N ASP A 59 15.06 7.84 6.23
CA ASP A 59 16.19 8.75 6.01
C ASP A 59 17.53 8.00 5.85
N LYS A 60 17.62 6.74 6.31
CA LYS A 60 18.81 5.88 6.18
C LYS A 60 18.82 5.02 4.91
N CYS A 61 17.89 5.25 3.98
CA CYS A 61 17.96 4.65 2.66
C CYS A 61 19.20 5.16 1.91
N PRO A 62 20.02 4.29 1.29
CA PRO A 62 21.21 4.75 0.55
C PRO A 62 20.89 5.58 -0.69
N PHE A 63 19.65 5.52 -1.17
CA PHE A 63 19.14 6.32 -2.28
C PHE A 63 18.37 7.54 -1.75
N SER A 64 19.05 8.38 -0.96
CA SER A 64 18.43 9.56 -0.33
C SER A 64 18.19 10.72 -1.29
N ASN A 65 18.84 10.72 -2.46
CA ASN A 65 18.84 11.85 -3.40
C ASN A 65 17.93 11.61 -4.62
N ASP A 66 17.06 10.62 -4.56
CA ASP A 66 16.14 10.30 -5.65
C ASP A 66 14.70 10.73 -5.33
N ALA A 67 13.75 10.44 -6.24
CA ALA A 67 12.40 10.98 -6.18
C ALA A 67 11.49 10.32 -5.13
N ARG A 68 11.98 9.41 -4.26
CA ARG A 68 11.12 8.70 -3.30
C ARG A 68 10.29 9.65 -2.43
N ASP A 69 10.93 10.66 -1.84
CA ASP A 69 10.26 11.54 -0.88
C ASP A 69 9.31 12.53 -1.57
N GLU A 70 9.65 12.97 -2.79
CA GLU A 70 8.76 13.76 -3.64
C GLU A 70 7.48 12.97 -3.98
N ILE A 71 7.64 11.71 -4.41
CA ILE A 71 6.53 10.81 -4.72
C ILE A 71 5.66 10.60 -3.48
N LEU A 72 6.27 10.34 -2.32
CA LEU A 72 5.56 10.14 -1.07
C LEU A 72 4.75 11.38 -0.67
N ASN A 73 5.33 12.58 -0.80
CA ASN A 73 4.65 13.83 -0.53
C ASN A 73 3.42 14.03 -1.44
N LYS A 74 3.52 13.70 -2.73
CA LYS A 74 2.37 13.73 -3.65
C LYS A 74 1.24 12.79 -3.19
N ILE A 75 1.58 11.61 -2.66
CA ILE A 75 0.59 10.66 -2.10
C ILE A 75 -0.06 11.25 -0.83
N PHE A 76 0.72 11.89 0.05
CA PHE A 76 0.17 12.56 1.24
C PHE A 76 -0.79 13.69 0.89
N GLN A 77 -0.49 14.49 -0.15
CA GLN A 77 -1.33 15.57 -0.63
C GLN A 77 -2.59 15.11 -1.37
N ALA A 78 -2.61 13.88 -1.88
CA ALA A 78 -3.75 13.34 -2.63
C ALA A 78 -4.84 12.79 -1.70
N ASP A 79 -6.10 13.09 -1.99
CA ASP A 79 -7.27 12.47 -1.35
C ASP A 79 -7.62 11.10 -1.97
N GLY A 80 -7.32 10.98 -3.27
CA GLY A 80 -7.63 9.81 -4.08
C GLY A 80 -6.44 9.36 -4.92
N LEU A 81 -6.32 8.06 -5.13
CA LEU A 81 -5.25 7.44 -5.90
C LEU A 81 -5.80 6.56 -7.03
N ILE A 82 -5.12 6.58 -8.17
CA ILE A 82 -5.38 5.67 -9.29
C ILE A 82 -4.09 4.93 -9.62
N PHE A 83 -4.01 3.64 -9.27
CA PHE A 83 -2.89 2.80 -9.67
C PHE A 83 -3.11 2.28 -11.08
N THR A 84 -2.28 2.71 -12.03
CA THR A 84 -2.40 2.32 -13.44
C THR A 84 -1.21 1.48 -13.88
N ALA A 85 -1.44 0.23 -14.31
CA ALA A 85 -0.39 -0.58 -14.90
C ALA A 85 -0.88 -1.60 -15.92
N PRO A 86 -0.11 -1.85 -17.00
CA PRO A 86 -0.38 -2.98 -17.87
C PRO A 86 -0.09 -4.32 -17.17
N ALA A 87 -0.78 -5.38 -17.58
CA ALA A 87 -0.40 -6.75 -17.18
C ALA A 87 0.69 -7.29 -18.12
N TYR A 88 1.95 -7.18 -17.71
CA TYR A 88 3.10 -7.74 -18.42
C TYR A 88 3.61 -8.97 -17.70
N ALA A 89 3.87 -10.04 -18.46
CA ALA A 89 4.18 -11.36 -17.90
C ALA A 89 3.20 -11.79 -16.78
N LEU A 90 1.90 -11.50 -16.98
CA LEU A 90 0.80 -11.80 -16.04
C LEU A 90 0.82 -11.03 -14.71
N HIS A 91 1.67 -10.01 -14.57
CA HIS A 91 1.82 -9.22 -13.34
C HIS A 91 2.03 -7.72 -13.62
N ILE A 92 2.24 -6.93 -12.56
CA ILE A 92 2.62 -5.52 -12.70
C ILE A 92 4.04 -5.39 -13.30
N PRO A 93 4.33 -4.30 -14.03
CA PRO A 93 5.67 -4.06 -14.56
C PRO A 93 6.70 -3.85 -13.45
N ALA A 94 7.97 -4.14 -13.74
CA ALA A 94 9.09 -3.95 -12.82
C ALA A 94 9.14 -2.53 -12.23
N LEU A 95 8.82 -1.52 -13.06
CA LEU A 95 8.75 -0.12 -12.65
C LEU A 95 7.72 0.13 -11.53
N MET A 96 6.50 -0.38 -11.70
CA MET A 96 5.45 -0.30 -10.66
C MET A 96 5.84 -1.09 -9.43
N LYS A 97 6.48 -2.25 -9.62
CA LYS A 97 6.96 -3.08 -8.50
C LYS A 97 8.04 -2.36 -7.71
N ASN A 98 8.98 -1.71 -8.38
CA ASN A 98 10.03 -0.92 -7.74
C ASN A 98 9.45 0.25 -6.92
N PHE A 99 8.44 0.93 -7.43
CA PHE A 99 7.72 1.96 -6.67
C PHE A 99 7.19 1.42 -5.33
N PHE A 100 6.54 0.25 -5.33
CA PHE A 100 6.09 -0.38 -4.08
C PHE A 100 7.25 -0.88 -3.21
N ASP A 101 8.32 -1.40 -3.81
CA ASP A 101 9.50 -1.89 -3.08
C ASP A 101 10.23 -0.76 -2.35
N ARG A 102 10.34 0.41 -2.98
CA ARG A 102 10.94 1.61 -2.39
C ARG A 102 10.13 2.21 -1.26
N LEU A 103 8.84 1.90 -1.19
CA LEU A 103 7.91 2.32 -0.14
C LEU A 103 7.50 1.15 0.78
N SER A 104 8.27 0.06 0.80
CA SER A 104 7.89 -1.16 1.54
C SER A 104 7.79 -0.97 3.06
N TYR A 105 8.46 0.04 3.63
CA TYR A 105 8.32 0.36 5.06
C TYR A 105 6.88 0.75 5.46
N ILE A 106 6.07 1.23 4.51
CA ILE A 106 4.66 1.58 4.76
C ILE A 106 3.81 0.34 5.09
N PHE A 107 4.21 -0.87 4.68
CA PHE A 107 3.53 -2.11 5.10
C PHE A 107 3.66 -2.38 6.60
N HIS A 108 4.65 -1.76 7.26
CA HIS A 108 4.87 -1.84 8.70
C HIS A 108 4.31 -0.62 9.42
N ARG A 109 4.25 0.52 8.71
CA ARG A 109 3.83 1.82 9.18
C ARG A 109 2.69 2.38 8.30
N PRO A 110 1.50 1.75 8.31
CA PRO A 110 0.39 2.20 7.48
C PRO A 110 -0.01 3.63 7.87
N CYS A 111 -0.11 4.54 6.91
CA CYS A 111 -0.27 5.98 7.19
C CYS A 111 -1.29 6.67 6.28
N PHE A 112 -2.00 5.94 5.42
CA PHE A 112 -2.93 6.51 4.43
C PHE A 112 -4.40 6.22 4.72
N PHE A 113 -4.75 6.08 6.01
CA PHE A 113 -6.13 5.83 6.44
C PHE A 113 -7.08 6.93 5.94
N GLY A 114 -8.20 6.52 5.34
CA GLY A 114 -9.23 7.43 4.81
C GLY A 114 -9.04 7.82 3.35
N LYS A 115 -7.83 7.70 2.79
CA LYS A 115 -7.58 7.88 1.35
C LYS A 115 -8.30 6.80 0.54
N ILE A 116 -8.72 7.15 -0.68
CA ILE A 116 -9.47 6.25 -1.57
C ILE A 116 -8.62 5.84 -2.76
N ALA A 117 -8.65 4.56 -3.16
CA ALA A 117 -7.98 4.09 -4.37
C ALA A 117 -8.87 3.28 -5.31
N ILE A 118 -8.54 3.36 -6.59
CA ILE A 118 -8.96 2.40 -7.62
C ILE A 118 -7.75 1.90 -8.39
N GLY A 119 -7.86 0.69 -8.94
CA GLY A 119 -6.86 0.15 -9.86
C GLY A 119 -7.33 0.23 -11.30
N MET A 120 -6.43 0.47 -12.23
CA MET A 120 -6.66 0.34 -13.67
C MET A 120 -5.58 -0.55 -14.27
N CYS A 121 -6.02 -1.62 -14.92
CA CYS A 121 -5.16 -2.54 -15.62
C CYS A 121 -5.60 -2.75 -17.06
N ASN A 122 -4.71 -2.41 -17.99
CA ASN A 122 -4.83 -2.80 -19.39
C ASN A 122 -4.09 -4.13 -19.65
N TYR A 123 -4.70 -5.05 -20.39
CA TYR A 123 -4.13 -6.39 -20.62
C TYR A 123 -4.52 -6.95 -21.99
N GLY A 124 -3.69 -7.84 -22.53
CA GLY A 124 -3.99 -8.55 -23.78
C GLY A 124 -4.86 -9.79 -23.54
N ILE A 125 -4.25 -10.84 -22.99
CA ILE A 125 -4.89 -12.16 -22.82
C ILE A 125 -5.30 -12.36 -21.36
N ALA A 126 -4.35 -12.29 -20.43
CA ALA A 126 -4.56 -12.61 -19.02
C ALA A 126 -3.76 -11.68 -18.09
N GLY A 127 -3.85 -11.91 -16.76
CA GLY A 127 -3.07 -11.19 -15.74
C GLY A 127 -3.83 -10.06 -15.04
N ALA A 128 -4.90 -9.53 -15.63
CA ALA A 128 -5.62 -8.37 -15.09
C ALA A 128 -6.10 -8.55 -13.65
N LYS A 129 -6.64 -9.73 -13.32
CA LYS A 129 -7.08 -10.04 -11.94
C LYS A 129 -5.92 -10.04 -10.95
N LYS A 130 -4.77 -10.62 -11.31
CA LYS A 130 -3.58 -10.67 -10.46
C LYS A 130 -3.08 -9.25 -10.17
N VAL A 131 -2.95 -8.41 -11.20
CA VAL A 131 -2.57 -7.01 -11.07
C VAL A 131 -3.52 -6.23 -10.15
N THR A 132 -4.83 -6.31 -10.39
CA THR A 132 -5.80 -5.53 -9.59
C THR A 132 -5.94 -6.05 -8.16
N ASN A 133 -5.70 -7.33 -7.93
CA ASN A 133 -5.67 -7.90 -6.58
C ASN A 133 -4.42 -7.41 -5.83
N TYR A 134 -3.26 -7.40 -6.49
CA TYR A 134 -2.04 -6.87 -5.90
C TYR A 134 -2.18 -5.40 -5.51
N PHE A 135 -2.79 -4.56 -6.36
CA PHE A 135 -3.11 -3.18 -5.98
C PHE A 135 -4.02 -3.09 -4.74
N ASN A 136 -5.02 -3.96 -4.63
CA ASN A 136 -5.88 -4.01 -3.45
C ASN A 136 -5.08 -4.42 -2.19
N GLU A 137 -4.25 -5.45 -2.29
CA GLU A 137 -3.42 -5.95 -1.17
C GLU A 137 -2.44 -4.89 -0.66
N VAL A 138 -1.76 -4.18 -1.57
CA VAL A 138 -0.87 -3.07 -1.18
C VAL A 138 -1.67 -1.92 -0.57
N SER A 139 -2.79 -1.54 -1.17
CA SER A 139 -3.65 -0.48 -0.65
C SER A 139 -4.15 -0.79 0.77
N ASP A 140 -4.69 -1.99 0.97
CA ASP A 140 -5.16 -2.46 2.29
C ASP A 140 -4.00 -2.42 3.31
N SER A 141 -2.79 -2.84 2.90
CA SER A 141 -1.60 -2.84 3.77
C SER A 141 -1.11 -1.43 4.13
N TRP A 142 -1.33 -0.44 3.25
CA TRP A 142 -0.98 0.95 3.49
C TRP A 142 -2.08 1.74 4.23
N GLY A 143 -3.22 1.12 4.50
CA GLY A 143 -4.39 1.75 5.11
C GLY A 143 -5.32 2.47 4.13
N ILE A 144 -5.09 2.35 2.81
CA ILE A 144 -5.89 2.98 1.76
C ILE A 144 -7.15 2.16 1.50
N ASN A 145 -8.28 2.83 1.34
CA ASN A 145 -9.54 2.19 0.95
C ASN A 145 -9.58 1.94 -0.55
N TYR A 146 -9.22 0.73 -0.97
CA TYR A 146 -9.37 0.31 -2.36
C TYR A 146 -10.82 -0.12 -2.66
N ILE A 147 -11.50 0.59 -3.56
CA ILE A 147 -12.95 0.46 -3.73
C ILE A 147 -13.40 -0.27 -5.00
N ASP A 148 -12.59 -0.26 -6.06
CA ASP A 148 -12.89 -0.96 -7.32
C ASP A 148 -11.67 -1.05 -8.25
N SER A 149 -11.83 -1.75 -9.38
CA SER A 149 -10.81 -1.79 -10.43
C SER A 149 -11.36 -1.88 -11.85
N LEU A 150 -10.71 -1.20 -12.78
CA LEU A 150 -10.97 -1.28 -14.21
C LEU A 150 -10.00 -2.27 -14.87
N LYS A 151 -10.54 -3.40 -15.32
CA LYS A 151 -9.81 -4.39 -16.14
C LYS A 151 -10.19 -4.20 -17.60
N ILE A 152 -9.25 -3.68 -18.39
CA ILE A 152 -9.46 -3.27 -19.79
C ILE A 152 -8.67 -4.18 -20.73
N ASN A 153 -9.38 -4.97 -21.53
CA ASN A 153 -8.75 -5.79 -22.55
C ASN A 153 -8.38 -4.90 -23.75
N THR A 154 -7.14 -4.98 -24.24
CA THR A 154 -6.66 -4.15 -25.35
C THR A 154 -6.79 -4.80 -26.72
N GLN A 155 -7.30 -6.04 -26.80
CA GLN A 155 -7.56 -6.68 -28.08
C GLN A 155 -8.74 -5.99 -28.79
N PRO A 156 -8.60 -5.68 -30.09
CA PRO A 156 -9.65 -5.02 -30.85
C PRO A 156 -10.89 -5.91 -30.91
N LYS A 157 -12.04 -5.39 -30.48
CA LYS A 157 -13.34 -6.06 -30.52
C LYS A 157 -14.46 -5.05 -30.82
N PRO A 158 -15.47 -5.41 -31.63
CA PRO A 158 -16.62 -4.54 -31.89
C PRO A 158 -17.30 -4.07 -30.59
N GLY A 159 -17.61 -2.78 -30.50
CA GLY A 159 -18.31 -2.18 -29.36
C GLY A 159 -17.52 -2.13 -28.04
N ILE A 160 -16.19 -2.37 -28.08
CA ILE A 160 -15.35 -2.34 -26.88
C ILE A 160 -15.37 -0.98 -26.19
N GLU A 161 -15.39 0.11 -26.96
CA GLU A 161 -15.39 1.48 -26.43
C GLU A 161 -16.62 1.78 -25.57
N LYS A 162 -17.81 1.36 -26.02
CA LYS A 162 -19.06 1.51 -25.24
C LYS A 162 -18.99 0.74 -23.92
N LYS A 163 -18.39 -0.45 -23.93
CA LYS A 163 -18.18 -1.26 -22.71
C LYS A 163 -17.17 -0.60 -21.77
N ILE A 164 -16.09 -0.04 -22.30
CA ILE A 164 -15.08 0.70 -21.54
C ILE A 164 -15.71 1.94 -20.89
N SER A 165 -16.40 2.77 -21.67
CA SER A 165 -17.10 3.96 -21.15
C SER A 165 -18.06 3.60 -20.02
N LYS A 166 -18.90 2.56 -20.19
CA LYS A 166 -19.82 2.10 -19.13
C LYS A 166 -19.10 1.69 -17.85
N LYS A 167 -17.93 1.02 -17.95
CA LYS A 167 -17.11 0.64 -16.79
C LYS A 167 -16.50 1.87 -16.10
N ILE A 168 -16.00 2.84 -16.87
CA ILE A 168 -15.46 4.11 -16.36
C ILE A 168 -16.56 4.85 -15.58
N LYS A 169 -17.71 5.12 -16.20
CA LYS A 169 -18.86 5.77 -15.55
C LYS A 169 -19.25 5.11 -14.22
N LYS A 170 -19.35 3.78 -14.21
CA LYS A 170 -19.70 3.03 -13.00
C LYS A 170 -18.65 3.18 -11.90
N THR A 171 -17.37 3.09 -12.26
CA THR A 171 -16.26 3.13 -11.30
C THR A 171 -16.06 4.54 -10.76
N SER A 172 -16.09 5.56 -11.62
CA SER A 172 -15.97 6.97 -11.25
C SER A 172 -17.06 7.40 -10.27
N LYS A 173 -18.32 6.99 -10.47
CA LYS A 173 -19.40 7.27 -9.50
C LYS A 173 -19.15 6.67 -8.12
N LYS A 174 -18.62 5.44 -8.05
CA LYS A 174 -18.24 4.81 -6.78
C LYS A 174 -17.06 5.54 -6.14
N PHE A 175 -16.07 5.93 -6.95
CA PHE A 175 -14.89 6.64 -6.49
C PHE A 175 -15.27 7.98 -5.89
N ILE A 176 -16.04 8.82 -6.58
CA ILE A 176 -16.53 10.11 -6.06
C ILE A 176 -17.33 9.93 -4.76
N LYS A 177 -18.23 8.95 -4.70
CA LYS A 177 -18.99 8.69 -3.46
C LYS A 177 -18.08 8.35 -2.28
N ALA A 178 -17.09 7.50 -2.50
CA ALA A 178 -16.12 7.13 -1.46
C ALA A 178 -15.21 8.31 -1.11
N LEU A 179 -14.78 9.06 -2.13
CA LEU A 179 -13.92 10.23 -2.01
C LEU A 179 -14.60 11.27 -1.12
N ASN A 180 -15.85 11.62 -1.35
CA ASN A 180 -16.58 12.57 -0.49
C ASN A 180 -16.85 12.08 0.94
N THR A 181 -16.63 10.78 1.23
CA THR A 181 -16.80 10.24 2.57
C THR A 181 -15.49 10.27 3.36
N GLN A 182 -14.36 9.96 2.73
CA GLN A 182 -12.99 9.83 3.32
C GLN A 182 -12.90 9.02 4.63
N LYS A 183 -13.88 8.16 4.93
CA LYS A 183 -13.87 7.36 6.15
C LYS A 183 -13.01 6.12 5.96
N PRO A 184 -12.10 5.78 6.88
CA PRO A 184 -11.39 4.52 6.85
C PRO A 184 -12.35 3.32 6.74
N LYS A 185 -11.96 2.30 5.98
CA LYS A 185 -12.68 1.02 5.87
C LYS A 185 -12.86 0.45 7.27
N LYS A 186 -14.01 -0.13 7.58
CA LYS A 186 -14.17 -0.83 8.86
C LYS A 186 -13.30 -2.10 8.83
N PRO A 187 -12.44 -2.34 9.83
CA PRO A 187 -11.52 -3.46 9.79
C PRO A 187 -12.28 -4.79 9.87
N SER A 188 -11.83 -5.77 9.10
CA SER A 188 -12.26 -7.16 9.18
C SER A 188 -11.79 -7.81 10.49
N LEU A 189 -12.21 -9.04 10.75
CA LEU A 189 -11.66 -9.77 11.89
C LEU A 189 -10.15 -10.04 11.69
N ALA A 190 -9.74 -10.44 10.49
CA ALA A 190 -8.34 -10.69 10.15
C ALA A 190 -7.46 -9.45 10.36
N ASP A 191 -7.97 -8.26 10.00
CA ASP A 191 -7.23 -7.00 10.17
C ASP A 191 -6.97 -6.70 11.65
N VAL A 192 -8.01 -6.84 12.50
CA VAL A 192 -7.88 -6.64 13.96
C VAL A 192 -6.92 -7.65 14.57
N ILE A 193 -6.96 -8.90 14.10
CA ILE A 193 -6.04 -9.95 14.54
C ILE A 193 -4.60 -9.58 14.15
N GLY A 194 -4.38 -9.19 12.90
CA GLY A 194 -3.07 -8.77 12.39
C GLY A 194 -2.50 -7.60 13.17
N PHE A 195 -3.32 -6.59 13.47
CA PHE A 195 -2.94 -5.46 14.32
C PHE A 195 -2.47 -5.93 15.71
N LYS A 196 -3.26 -6.80 16.39
CA LYS A 196 -2.90 -7.27 17.73
C LYS A 196 -1.64 -8.13 17.75
N VAL A 197 -1.46 -9.01 16.77
CA VAL A 197 -0.25 -9.82 16.64
C VAL A 197 0.98 -8.93 16.45
N ARG A 198 0.88 -7.91 15.61
CA ARG A 198 1.97 -6.96 15.37
C ARG A 198 2.27 -6.10 16.60
N LYS A 199 1.23 -5.58 17.27
CA LYS A 199 1.38 -4.88 18.55
C LYS A 199 2.07 -5.74 19.61
N LEU A 200 1.65 -6.99 19.75
CA LEU A 200 2.25 -7.95 20.68
C LEU A 200 3.72 -8.23 20.33
N LEU A 201 4.04 -8.34 19.04
CA LEU A 201 5.41 -8.50 18.56
C LEU A 201 6.29 -7.32 18.97
N HIS A 202 5.84 -6.09 18.72
CA HIS A 202 6.58 -4.88 19.13
C HIS A 202 6.75 -4.79 20.65
N ASN A 203 5.73 -5.13 21.44
CA ASN A 203 5.82 -5.12 22.91
C ASN A 203 6.76 -6.21 23.47
N ILE A 204 6.93 -7.35 22.78
CA ILE A 204 7.84 -8.42 23.22
C ILE A 204 9.27 -8.19 22.73
N ALA A 205 9.44 -7.78 21.48
CA ALA A 205 10.76 -7.54 20.90
C ALA A 205 11.39 -6.24 21.45
N HIS A 206 10.56 -5.28 21.83
CA HIS A 206 10.86 -3.98 22.46
C HIS A 206 12.29 -3.46 22.23
N ASP A 207 12.55 -2.99 21.02
CA ASP A 207 13.79 -2.33 20.63
C ASP A 207 13.52 -0.86 20.33
N GLU A 208 13.78 0.01 21.29
CA GLU A 208 13.58 1.46 21.15
C GLU A 208 14.50 2.10 20.10
N THR A 209 15.55 1.40 19.64
CA THR A 209 16.41 1.90 18.56
C THR A 209 15.83 1.61 17.18
N ASN A 210 14.79 0.78 17.10
CA ASN A 210 14.14 0.38 15.87
C ASN A 210 13.08 1.42 15.44
N ALA A 211 13.23 1.95 14.24
CA ALA A 211 12.34 2.97 13.70
C ALA A 211 10.87 2.52 13.55
N ASP A 212 10.59 1.22 13.34
CA ASP A 212 9.21 0.72 13.36
C ASP A 212 8.62 0.81 14.77
N VAL A 213 9.38 0.44 15.81
CA VAL A 213 8.92 0.49 17.21
C VAL A 213 8.67 1.93 17.63
N GLN A 214 9.60 2.83 17.30
CA GLN A 214 9.46 4.27 17.56
C GLN A 214 8.19 4.83 16.91
N TYR A 215 7.99 4.57 15.61
CA TYR A 215 6.79 5.00 14.91
C TYR A 215 5.50 4.48 15.57
N TRP A 216 5.46 3.19 15.92
CA TRP A 216 4.28 2.60 16.60
C TRP A 216 4.00 3.22 17.96
N SER A 217 5.04 3.57 18.72
CA SER A 217 4.93 4.28 19.98
C SER A 217 4.40 5.70 19.79
N GLU A 218 4.95 6.45 18.82
CA GLU A 218 4.53 7.82 18.51
C GLU A 218 3.06 7.89 18.07
N GLN A 219 2.56 6.86 17.39
CA GLN A 219 1.15 6.75 17.01
C GLN A 219 0.23 6.29 18.17
N GLY A 220 0.77 5.98 19.35
CA GLY A 220 0.00 5.44 20.49
C GLY A 220 -0.52 4.02 20.25
N TRP A 221 -0.01 3.29 19.25
CA TRP A 221 -0.51 1.96 18.89
C TRP A 221 -0.11 0.87 19.88
N LEU A 222 0.95 1.13 20.65
CA LEU A 222 1.44 0.22 21.70
C LEU A 222 0.65 0.35 23.01
N ASP A 223 -0.08 1.44 23.22
CA ASP A 223 -0.86 1.74 24.45
C ASP A 223 -1.96 0.70 24.70
N ASP A 224 -2.11 0.21 25.93
CA ASP A 224 -2.97 -0.95 26.25
C ASP A 224 -4.43 -0.81 25.80
N ASP A 225 -4.98 0.40 25.78
CA ASP A 225 -6.36 0.68 25.39
C ASP A 225 -6.56 0.85 23.88
N THR A 226 -5.48 0.98 23.09
CA THR A 226 -5.54 1.08 21.63
C THR A 226 -5.99 -0.23 21.00
N LYS A 227 -7.15 -0.16 20.32
CA LYS A 227 -7.86 -1.32 19.74
C LYS A 227 -7.50 -1.57 18.28
N TYR A 228 -7.10 -0.54 17.56
CA TYR A 228 -6.77 -0.56 16.13
C TYR A 228 -6.00 0.72 15.75
N TYR A 229 -5.48 0.81 14.52
CA TYR A 229 -4.70 1.95 14.02
C TYR A 229 -5.40 3.32 14.08
N TYR A 230 -6.73 3.33 14.14
CA TYR A 230 -7.57 4.52 14.25
C TYR A 230 -8.79 4.20 15.10
N GLU A 231 -9.48 5.26 15.57
CA GLU A 231 -10.69 5.11 16.37
C GLU A 231 -11.78 4.36 15.61
N VAL A 232 -12.17 3.20 16.15
CA VAL A 232 -13.21 2.38 15.56
C VAL A 232 -13.96 1.57 16.62
N ARG A 233 -15.29 1.55 16.52
CA ARG A 233 -16.12 0.69 17.37
C ARG A 233 -16.04 -0.76 16.90
N LEU A 234 -15.33 -1.59 17.65
CA LEU A 234 -15.27 -3.03 17.43
C LEU A 234 -16.43 -3.76 18.15
N GLY A 235 -17.12 -4.64 17.43
CA GLY A 235 -18.13 -5.52 18.01
C GLY A 235 -17.56 -6.48 19.05
N ILE A 236 -18.41 -6.98 19.96
CA ILE A 236 -18.01 -7.84 21.09
C ILE A 236 -17.25 -9.09 20.59
N VAL A 237 -17.76 -9.77 19.57
CA VAL A 237 -17.13 -10.98 19.00
C VAL A 237 -15.69 -10.73 18.54
N LYS A 238 -15.45 -9.62 17.82
CA LYS A 238 -14.09 -9.27 17.35
C LYS A 238 -13.14 -9.01 18.51
N ARG A 239 -13.62 -8.34 19.57
CA ARG A 239 -12.82 -8.07 20.78
C ARG A 239 -12.41 -9.37 21.49
N LEU A 240 -13.36 -10.30 21.65
CA LEU A 240 -13.12 -11.59 22.30
C LEU A 240 -12.14 -12.47 21.52
N ILE A 241 -12.40 -12.70 20.21
CA ILE A 241 -11.53 -13.54 19.38
C ILE A 241 -10.10 -12.97 19.33
N ALA A 242 -9.97 -11.66 19.13
CA ALA A 242 -8.66 -11.04 19.09
C ALA A 242 -7.95 -11.10 20.46
N GLY A 243 -8.68 -11.13 21.58
CA GLY A 243 -8.11 -11.37 22.91
C GLY A 243 -7.53 -12.77 23.08
N LEU A 244 -8.24 -13.80 22.59
CA LEU A 244 -7.78 -15.20 22.64
C LEU A 244 -6.48 -15.41 21.84
N ILE A 245 -6.31 -14.71 20.72
CA ILE A 245 -5.10 -14.83 19.90
C ILE A 245 -3.86 -14.34 20.65
N ASN A 246 -3.98 -13.28 21.45
CA ASN A 246 -2.86 -12.85 22.28
C ASN A 246 -2.41 -13.95 23.24
N MET A 247 -3.36 -14.71 23.83
CA MET A 247 -3.02 -15.83 24.71
C MET A 247 -2.32 -16.97 23.96
N MET A 248 -2.71 -17.25 22.72
CA MET A 248 -2.12 -18.32 21.91
C MET A 248 -0.74 -17.97 21.34
N VAL A 249 -0.54 -16.73 20.88
CA VAL A 249 0.68 -16.30 20.17
C VAL A 249 1.79 -15.85 21.13
N LYS A 250 1.43 -15.25 22.28
CA LYS A 250 2.41 -14.72 23.25
C LYS A 250 3.45 -15.75 23.72
N PRO A 251 3.10 -17.01 24.05
CA PRO A 251 4.10 -18.02 24.42
C PRO A 251 5.09 -18.32 23.30
N GLN A 252 4.62 -18.37 22.05
CA GLN A 252 5.46 -18.64 20.88
C GLN A 252 6.46 -17.50 20.66
N PHE A 253 6.00 -16.25 20.70
CA PHE A 253 6.89 -15.09 20.60
C PHE A 253 7.88 -15.04 21.77
N LYS A 254 7.44 -15.25 23.02
CA LYS A 254 8.36 -15.32 24.16
C LYS A 254 9.44 -16.38 23.96
N LYS A 255 9.10 -17.57 23.45
CA LYS A 255 10.08 -18.62 23.13
C LYS A 255 11.04 -18.19 22.01
N ILE A 256 10.53 -17.51 20.99
CA ILE A 256 11.33 -16.98 19.87
C ILE A 256 12.32 -15.91 20.34
N PHE A 257 11.94 -15.07 21.30
CA PHE A 257 12.76 -13.94 21.79
C PHE A 257 13.36 -14.18 23.19
N ALA A 258 13.36 -15.43 23.69
CA ALA A 258 13.79 -15.77 25.05
C ALA A 258 15.29 -15.55 25.28
N ASP A 259 16.11 -15.80 24.25
CA ASP A 259 17.56 -15.89 24.40
C ASP A 259 18.28 -14.54 24.17
N ASP A 260 17.66 -13.60 23.45
CA ASP A 260 17.98 -12.16 23.36
C ASP A 260 17.13 -11.53 22.22
N PRO A 261 16.21 -10.60 22.54
CA PRO A 261 15.38 -9.90 21.54
C PRO A 261 16.18 -9.13 20.48
N LYS A 262 17.34 -8.57 20.85
CA LYS A 262 18.25 -7.84 19.96
C LYS A 262 19.08 -8.78 19.09
N LEU A 263 19.37 -9.99 19.57
CA LEU A 263 20.22 -10.96 18.86
C LEU A 263 19.67 -11.34 17.49
N LYS A 264 18.34 -11.44 17.30
CA LYS A 264 17.76 -11.75 15.98
C LYS A 264 17.89 -10.58 15.00
N TYR A 265 17.83 -9.36 15.50
CA TYR A 265 18.06 -8.13 14.73
C TYR A 265 19.52 -8.01 14.31
N ASP A 266 20.44 -8.20 15.25
CA ASP A 266 21.88 -8.17 14.98
C ASP A 266 22.30 -9.37 14.12
N GLN A 267 21.71 -10.56 14.30
CA GLN A 267 21.93 -11.71 13.43
C GLN A 267 21.45 -11.43 12.00
N TYR A 268 20.32 -10.75 11.81
CA TYR A 268 19.81 -10.39 10.49
C TYR A 268 20.69 -9.33 9.81
N GLN A 269 21.10 -8.28 10.52
CA GLN A 269 22.09 -7.30 10.05
C GLN A 269 23.43 -7.98 9.72
N LYS A 270 23.89 -8.90 10.58
CA LYS A 270 25.14 -9.64 10.41
C LYS A 270 25.08 -10.53 9.19
N LEU A 271 23.98 -11.26 8.95
CA LEU A 271 23.75 -12.06 7.74
C LEU A 271 23.78 -11.21 6.46
N GLN A 272 23.28 -9.96 6.50
CA GLN A 272 23.33 -9.05 5.36
C GLN A 272 24.70 -8.36 5.18
N SER A 273 25.49 -8.25 6.25
CA SER A 273 26.87 -7.75 6.20
C SER A 273 27.89 -8.81 5.73
N ILE A 274 27.48 -10.08 5.65
CA ILE A 274 28.27 -11.12 5.01
C ILE A 274 28.36 -10.76 3.53
N LYS A 275 29.52 -10.25 3.11
CA LYS A 275 29.86 -10.20 1.70
C LYS A 275 29.86 -11.63 1.20
N PHE A 276 28.82 -12.01 0.45
CA PHE A 276 28.90 -13.19 -0.41
C PHE A 276 30.01 -12.87 -1.40
N GLY A 277 31.19 -13.46 -1.19
CA GLY A 277 32.28 -13.37 -2.15
C GLY A 277 31.77 -13.85 -3.49
N VAL A 278 31.62 -12.92 -4.43
CA VAL A 278 31.54 -13.19 -5.86
C VAL A 278 32.87 -12.77 -6.44
#